data_AF-A0A0N0D8W5-F1
#
_entry.id   AF-A0A0N0D8W5-F1
#
_cell.length_a   1.000
_cell.length_b   1.000
_cell.length_c   1.000
_cell.angle_alpha   90.00
_cell.angle_beta   90.00
_cell.angle_gamma   90.00
#
_symmetry.space_group_name_H-M   'P 1'
#
loop_
_entity.id
_entity.type
_entity.pdbx_description
1 polymer ?
#
loop_
_entity_poly.entity_id
_entity_poly.type
_entity_poly.pdbx_seq_one_letter_code
_entity_poly.pdbx_strand_id
1 'polypeptide(L)'
;MRAFGLFLLTIFFAVTGPTQALAQNTPTFGTSKSLTFVDKTGLTDMNGAALDLCHLAQGRSLLGQGVWVTSKGYVLAPNECLSDDYFTLTGLQLLQAQNEGDIAAEVPVTPDMNEAQMIDRARGYSLLALIGGVFALLGMVAFVILRRRAAVRRYYATLSAEEEAVA
;
A
#
# COMPACT_ATOMS: atom_id res chain seq x y z
N MET A 1 17.09 -32.58 -6.11
CA MET A 1 15.69 -32.31 -5.70
C MET A 1 15.50 -31.99 -4.21
N ARG A 2 16.53 -32.06 -3.35
CA ARG A 2 16.41 -31.79 -1.89
C ARG A 2 16.56 -30.32 -1.48
N ALA A 3 17.13 -29.46 -2.34
CA ALA A 3 17.36 -28.05 -2.04
C ALA A 3 16.11 -27.16 -2.21
N PHE A 4 15.07 -27.64 -2.91
CA PHE A 4 13.86 -26.84 -3.17
C PHE A 4 12.89 -26.80 -1.97
N GLY A 5 12.95 -27.79 -1.07
CA GLY A 5 12.07 -27.88 0.10
C GLY A 5 12.44 -26.93 1.24
N LEU A 6 13.72 -26.60 1.39
CA LEU A 6 14.21 -25.73 2.47
C LEU A 6 13.87 -24.25 2.24
N PHE A 7 13.73 -23.81 0.99
CA PHE A 7 13.36 -22.42 0.68
C PHE A 7 11.87 -22.12 0.94
N LEU A 8 11.01 -23.15 0.91
CA LEU A 8 9.57 -23.01 1.20
C LEU A 8 9.27 -22.88 2.70
N LEU A 9 10.11 -23.45 3.57
CA LEU A 9 9.86 -23.45 5.02
C LEU A 9 10.20 -22.10 5.68
N THR A 10 11.16 -21.35 5.14
CA THR A 10 11.56 -20.04 5.69
C THR A 10 10.59 -18.91 5.37
N ILE A 11 9.78 -19.03 4.31
CA ILE A 11 8.76 -18.03 3.96
C ILE A 11 7.57 -18.10 4.93
N PHE A 12 7.28 -19.28 5.49
CA PHE A 12 6.12 -19.47 6.36
C PHE A 12 6.29 -18.84 7.76
N PHE A 13 7.52 -18.69 8.25
CA PHE A 13 7.78 -18.17 9.59
C PHE A 13 7.80 -16.64 9.69
N ALA A 14 7.79 -15.92 8.56
CA ALA A 14 7.82 -14.44 8.56
C ALA A 14 6.43 -13.79 8.62
N VAL A 15 5.34 -14.58 8.62
CA VAL A 15 3.96 -14.05 8.45
C VAL A 15 3.18 -13.97 9.77
N THR A 16 3.67 -14.54 10.87
CA THR A 16 2.94 -14.56 12.16
C THR A 16 3.41 -13.45 13.11
N GLY A 17 3.18 -12.19 12.74
CA GLY A 17 3.24 -11.06 13.68
C GLY A 17 1.83 -10.77 14.22
N PRO A 18 1.66 -10.38 15.50
CA PRO A 18 0.35 -10.00 16.02
C PRO A 18 -0.12 -8.69 15.37
N THR A 19 -0.97 -8.79 14.35
CA THR A 19 -1.71 -7.66 13.80
C THR A 19 -2.83 -7.29 14.76
N GLN A 20 -2.63 -6.25 15.56
CA GLN A 20 -3.75 -5.53 16.18
C GLN A 20 -4.44 -4.73 15.07
N ALA A 21 -5.31 -5.41 14.32
CA ALA A 21 -6.13 -4.79 13.30
C ALA A 21 -7.34 -4.17 13.97
N LEU A 22 -7.42 -2.84 13.97
CA LEU A 22 -8.67 -2.09 14.10
C LEU A 22 -9.58 -2.49 12.92
N ALA A 23 -10.30 -3.59 13.09
CA ALA A 23 -11.28 -4.10 12.16
C ALA A 23 -12.60 -3.35 12.37
N GLN A 24 -12.81 -2.30 11.58
CA GLN A 24 -14.17 -1.82 11.29
C GLN A 24 -14.52 -2.21 9.84
N ASN A 25 -15.34 -3.27 9.76
CA ASN A 25 -16.25 -3.66 8.68
C ASN A 25 -15.70 -3.83 7.23
N THR A 26 -15.46 -5.11 6.87
CA THR A 26 -15.64 -5.80 5.55
C THR A 26 -15.94 -4.94 4.31
N PRO A 27 -15.13 -5.00 3.22
CA PRO A 27 -15.18 -6.08 2.21
C PRO A 27 -13.79 -6.59 1.73
N THR A 28 -13.78 -7.58 0.82
CA THR A 28 -12.58 -8.07 0.08
C THR A 28 -11.79 -6.94 -0.59
N PHE A 29 -12.46 -5.82 -0.88
CA PHE A 29 -11.88 -4.57 -1.32
C PHE A 29 -12.60 -3.45 -0.57
N GLY A 30 -11.87 -2.55 0.09
CA GLY A 30 -12.49 -1.48 0.86
C GLY A 30 -11.69 -0.18 0.83
N THR A 31 -12.36 0.91 1.18
CA THR A 31 -11.71 2.19 1.48
C THR A 31 -12.06 2.57 2.92
N SER A 32 -11.06 2.89 3.71
CA SER A 32 -11.23 3.45 5.05
C SER A 32 -10.72 4.89 5.07
N LYS A 33 -11.36 5.73 5.88
CA LYS A 33 -10.84 7.05 6.23
C LYS A 33 -10.39 6.98 7.68
N SER A 34 -9.27 7.59 8.01
CA SER A 34 -8.84 7.78 9.38
C SER A 34 -8.46 9.23 9.58
N LEU A 35 -8.88 9.75 10.73
CA LEU A 35 -8.48 11.05 11.21
C LEU A 35 -7.48 10.83 12.35
N THR A 36 -6.41 11.59 12.36
CA THR A 36 -5.40 11.58 13.44
C THR A 36 -5.26 12.99 13.98
N PHE A 37 -5.44 13.15 15.29
CA PHE A 37 -5.24 14.43 15.95
C PHE A 37 -3.80 14.93 15.77
N VAL A 38 -3.67 16.21 15.42
CA VAL A 38 -2.38 16.88 15.22
C VAL A 38 -2.21 17.97 16.27
N ASP A 39 -3.18 18.90 16.34
CA ASP A 39 -3.10 20.03 17.26
C ASP A 39 -4.49 20.64 17.55
N LYS A 40 -4.60 21.38 18.65
CA LYS A 40 -5.77 22.24 18.94
C LYS A 40 -5.69 23.50 18.08
N THR A 41 -6.83 24.06 17.67
CA THR A 41 -6.85 25.33 16.93
C THR A 41 -7.67 26.39 17.64
N GLY A 42 -7.43 27.66 17.29
CA GLY A 42 -8.28 28.79 17.69
C GLY A 42 -9.61 28.87 16.93
N LEU A 43 -9.83 28.01 15.92
CA LEU A 43 -10.97 28.06 15.03
C LEU A 43 -12.21 27.44 15.67
N THR A 44 -13.37 28.03 15.37
CA THR A 44 -14.68 27.51 15.77
C THR A 44 -15.58 27.31 14.57
N ASP A 45 -16.50 26.35 14.66
CA ASP A 45 -17.56 26.18 13.67
C ASP A 45 -18.62 27.29 13.73
N MET A 46 -19.63 27.23 12.87
CA MET A 46 -20.74 28.19 12.84
C MET A 46 -21.60 28.20 14.12
N ASN A 47 -21.50 27.16 14.94
CA ASN A 47 -22.22 27.02 16.22
C ASN A 47 -21.34 27.41 17.41
N GLY A 48 -20.09 27.83 17.19
CA GLY A 48 -19.11 28.16 18.23
C GLY A 48 -18.39 26.95 18.85
N ALA A 49 -18.53 25.76 18.28
CA ALA A 49 -17.79 24.58 18.73
C ALA A 49 -16.32 24.67 18.28
N ALA A 50 -15.39 24.39 19.19
CA ALA A 50 -13.96 24.38 18.89
C ALA A 50 -13.63 23.29 17.86
N LEU A 51 -12.77 23.64 16.90
CA LEU A 51 -12.27 22.73 15.88
C LEU A 51 -10.82 22.37 16.17
N ASP A 52 -10.49 21.10 15.97
CA ASP A 52 -9.15 20.57 16.12
C ASP A 52 -8.54 20.29 14.75
N LEU A 53 -7.22 20.47 14.64
CA LEU A 53 -6.48 20.15 13.43
C LEU A 53 -6.21 18.65 13.38
N CYS A 54 -6.67 18.05 12.29
CA CYS A 54 -6.61 16.61 12.07
C CYS A 54 -5.88 16.31 10.77
N HIS A 55 -5.09 15.25 10.76
CA HIS A 55 -4.58 14.64 9.54
C HIS A 55 -5.60 13.66 8.98
N LEU A 56 -6.06 13.88 7.74
CA LEU A 56 -6.91 12.94 7.03
C LEU A 56 -6.06 11.98 6.20
N ALA A 57 -6.16 10.70 6.52
CA ALA A 57 -5.61 9.63 5.70
C ALA A 57 -6.73 8.78 5.10
N GLN A 58 -6.51 8.32 3.88
CA GLN A 58 -7.39 7.36 3.22
C GLN A 58 -6.62 6.07 2.97
N GLY A 59 -7.10 4.99 3.60
CA GLY A 59 -6.65 3.63 3.38
C GLY A 59 -7.42 2.95 2.26
N ARG A 60 -6.74 2.04 1.56
CA ARG A 60 -7.34 1.01 0.73
C ARG A 60 -6.96 -0.34 1.29
N SER A 61 -7.95 -1.23 1.38
CA SER A 61 -7.76 -2.60 1.82
C SER A 61 -8.01 -3.59 0.68
N LEU A 62 -7.26 -4.68 0.72
CA LEU A 62 -7.40 -5.85 -0.14
C LEU A 62 -7.41 -7.09 0.76
N LEU A 63 -8.42 -7.94 0.63
CA LEU A 63 -8.65 -9.11 1.48
C LEU A 63 -8.65 -8.76 2.98
N GLY A 64 -9.19 -7.59 3.35
CA GLY A 64 -9.19 -7.09 4.73
C GLY A 64 -7.84 -6.58 5.23
N GLN A 65 -6.78 -6.62 4.42
CA GLN A 65 -5.45 -6.11 4.76
C GLN A 65 -5.26 -4.73 4.15
N GLY A 66 -4.78 -3.77 4.93
CA GLY A 66 -4.36 -2.46 4.43
C GLY A 66 -3.20 -2.62 3.44
N VAL A 67 -3.43 -2.25 2.18
CA VAL A 67 -2.39 -2.34 1.12
C VAL A 67 -1.86 -0.98 0.73
N TRP A 68 -2.60 0.09 0.99
CA TRP A 68 -2.21 1.40 0.55
C TRP A 68 -2.83 2.45 1.45
N VAL A 69 -2.04 3.42 1.86
CA VAL A 69 -2.51 4.60 2.57
C VAL A 69 -2.03 5.83 1.81
N THR A 70 -2.94 6.79 1.61
CA THR A 70 -2.61 8.11 1.11
C THR A 70 -2.99 9.17 2.13
N SER A 71 -2.04 10.06 2.41
CA SER A 71 -2.31 11.32 3.08
C SER A 71 -3.18 12.19 2.16
N LYS A 72 -4.30 12.72 2.69
CA LYS A 72 -5.22 13.61 1.95
C LYS A 72 -5.06 15.07 2.32
N GLY A 73 -4.30 15.37 3.38
CA GLY A 73 -4.07 16.72 3.87
C GLY A 73 -4.62 16.92 5.28
N TYR A 74 -4.71 18.17 5.68
CA TYR A 74 -5.29 18.57 6.95
C TYR A 74 -6.79 18.84 6.81
N VAL A 75 -7.52 18.53 7.86
CA VAL A 75 -8.93 18.84 8.01
C VAL A 75 -9.17 19.38 9.41
N LEU A 76 -10.26 20.12 9.59
CA LEU A 76 -10.72 20.60 10.88
C LEU A 76 -11.92 19.76 11.31
N ALA A 77 -11.85 19.15 12.48
CA ALA A 77 -12.94 18.34 13.02
C ALA A 77 -13.14 18.61 14.51
N PRO A 78 -14.37 18.50 15.03
CA PRO A 78 -14.62 18.64 16.46
C PRO A 78 -14.15 17.40 17.23
N ASN A 79 -14.05 17.53 18.56
CA ASN A 79 -13.83 16.44 19.50
C ASN A 79 -12.57 15.61 19.20
N GLU A 80 -11.40 16.24 19.05
CA GLU A 80 -10.11 15.56 18.88
C GLU A 80 -10.10 14.59 17.70
N CYS A 81 -10.78 14.98 16.61
CA CYS A 81 -10.86 14.20 15.39
C CYS A 81 -11.61 12.86 15.53
N LEU A 82 -12.47 12.73 16.55
CA LEU A 82 -13.32 11.56 16.76
C LEU A 82 -14.64 11.62 15.97
N SER A 83 -14.93 12.76 15.34
CA SER A 83 -16.12 12.97 14.51
C SER A 83 -15.91 12.51 13.07
N ASP A 84 -16.97 11.98 12.45
CA ASP A 84 -16.98 11.68 11.01
C ASP A 84 -17.13 12.95 10.14
N ASP A 85 -17.61 14.05 10.74
CA ASP A 85 -17.78 15.35 10.09
C ASP A 85 -16.51 16.19 10.22
N TYR A 86 -16.04 16.75 9.10
CA TYR A 86 -14.85 17.58 9.03
C TYR A 86 -14.89 18.58 7.88
N PHE A 87 -14.13 19.67 8.03
CA PHE A 87 -13.91 20.68 7.01
C PHE A 87 -12.53 20.50 6.38
N THR A 88 -12.47 20.45 5.06
CA THR A 88 -11.18 20.31 4.36
C THR A 88 -10.41 21.62 4.42
N LEU A 89 -9.13 21.55 4.80
CA LEU A 89 -8.25 22.71 4.86
C LEU A 89 -7.24 22.64 3.72
N THR A 90 -7.24 23.65 2.84
CA THR A 90 -6.24 23.76 1.79
C THR A 90 -4.91 24.27 2.35
N GLY A 91 -3.80 24.01 1.65
CA GLY A 91 -2.48 24.49 2.11
C GLY A 91 -2.40 26.02 2.24
N LEU A 92 -3.12 26.76 1.39
CA LEU A 92 -3.19 28.23 1.50
C LEU A 92 -3.95 28.68 2.75
N GLN A 93 -5.06 28.01 3.07
CA GLN A 93 -5.83 28.29 4.29
C GLN A 93 -5.05 27.91 5.55
N LEU A 94 -4.28 26.82 5.52
CA LEU A 94 -3.41 26.44 6.62
C LEU A 94 -2.35 27.52 6.88
N LEU A 95 -1.66 27.99 5.83
CA LEU A 95 -0.67 29.07 5.96
C LEU A 95 -1.30 30.37 6.47
N GLN A 96 -2.51 30.69 6.03
CA GLN A 96 -3.24 31.85 6.53
C GLN A 96 -3.56 31.71 8.03
N ALA A 97 -4.12 30.58 8.44
CA ALA A 97 -4.43 30.32 9.85
C ALA A 97 -3.17 30.30 10.75
N GLN A 98 -2.03 29.85 10.22
CA GLN A 98 -0.73 29.95 10.91
C GLN A 98 -0.29 31.41 11.09
N ASN A 99 -0.45 32.25 10.07
CA ASN A 99 -0.13 33.67 10.16
C ASN A 99 -1.07 34.43 11.11
N GLU A 100 -2.32 33.98 11.24
CA GLU A 100 -3.33 34.51 12.15
C GLU A 100 -3.14 34.03 13.60
N GLY A 101 -2.29 33.01 13.81
CA GLY A 101 -2.00 32.43 15.12
C GLY A 101 -3.03 31.40 15.58
N ASP A 102 -3.97 31.03 14.72
CA ASP A 102 -5.00 30.01 15.01
C ASP A 102 -4.44 28.59 14.96
N ILE A 103 -3.32 28.37 14.27
CA ILE A 103 -2.62 27.09 14.13
C ILE A 103 -1.13 27.26 14.41
N ALA A 104 -0.56 26.25 15.07
CA ALA A 104 0.88 26.03 15.27
C ALA A 104 1.75 26.41 14.04
N ALA A 105 2.69 27.35 14.14
CA ALA A 105 3.60 27.66 13.02
C ALA A 105 4.57 26.50 12.72
N GLU A 106 4.83 25.65 13.72
CA GLU A 106 5.60 24.41 13.63
C GLU A 106 4.88 23.28 12.89
N VAL A 107 3.57 23.40 12.64
CA VAL A 107 2.83 22.39 11.89
C VAL A 107 3.28 22.43 10.42
N PRO A 108 3.77 21.31 9.85
CA PRO A 108 4.25 21.30 8.48
C PRO A 108 3.09 21.49 7.50
N VAL A 109 3.34 22.18 6.38
CA VAL A 109 2.30 22.41 5.34
C VAL A 109 1.83 21.10 4.72
N THR A 110 2.74 20.12 4.64
CA THR A 110 2.46 18.76 4.19
C THR A 110 2.44 17.82 5.39
N PRO A 111 1.33 17.14 5.68
CA PRO A 111 1.27 16.24 6.81
C PRO A 111 2.15 15.02 6.60
N ASP A 112 2.98 14.76 7.60
CA ASP A 112 3.77 13.56 7.69
C ASP A 112 2.88 12.34 7.97
N MET A 113 3.22 11.21 7.32
CA MET A 113 2.58 9.95 7.64
C MET A 113 3.10 9.44 8.97
N ASN A 114 2.20 8.97 9.84
CA ASN A 114 2.61 8.31 11.07
C ASN A 114 3.27 6.94 10.76
N GLU A 115 4.03 6.39 11.72
CA GLU A 115 4.75 5.13 11.54
C GLU A 115 3.82 3.97 11.15
N ALA A 116 2.62 3.91 11.71
CA ALA A 116 1.63 2.87 11.40
C ALA A 116 1.20 2.94 9.92
N GLN A 117 0.93 4.14 9.40
CA GLN A 117 0.60 4.39 8.00
C GLN A 117 1.77 4.03 7.07
N MET A 118 3.01 4.28 7.49
CA MET A 118 4.20 3.88 6.75
C MET A 118 4.35 2.35 6.66
N ILE A 119 4.10 1.64 7.76
CA ILE A 119 4.13 0.17 7.80
C ILE A 119 3.05 -0.43 6.89
N ASP A 120 1.82 0.09 6.94
CA ASP A 120 0.74 -0.40 6.08
C ASP A 120 1.03 -0.16 4.60
N ARG A 121 1.65 0.97 4.26
CA ARG A 121 2.14 1.21 2.90
C ARG A 121 3.23 0.23 2.48
N ALA A 122 4.18 -0.08 3.37
CA ALA A 122 5.25 -1.04 3.10
C ALA A 122 4.71 -2.47 2.89
N ARG A 123 3.68 -2.87 3.66
CA ARG A 123 2.98 -4.16 3.47
C ARG A 123 2.41 -4.31 2.06
N GLY A 124 1.77 -3.26 1.54
CA GLY A 124 1.30 -3.25 0.14
C GLY A 124 2.39 -3.54 -0.88
N TYR A 125 3.53 -2.85 -0.76
CA TYR A 125 4.67 -3.08 -1.66
C TYR A 125 5.24 -4.49 -1.52
N SER A 126 5.29 -5.04 -0.30
CA SER A 126 5.77 -6.40 -0.08
C SER A 126 4.89 -7.46 -0.76
N LEU A 127 3.57 -7.27 -0.73
CA LEU A 127 2.62 -8.16 -1.38
C LEU A 127 2.76 -8.11 -2.91
N LEU A 128 2.88 -6.90 -3.47
CA LEU A 128 3.12 -6.71 -4.91
C LEU A 128 4.46 -7.31 -5.35
N ALA A 129 5.52 -7.15 -4.55
CA ALA A 129 6.83 -7.73 -4.82
C ALA A 129 6.78 -9.27 -4.81
N LEU A 130 6.04 -9.87 -3.86
CA LEU A 130 5.83 -11.31 -3.80
C LEU A 130 5.11 -11.82 -5.04
N ILE A 131 3.98 -11.20 -5.40
CA ILE A 131 3.19 -11.60 -6.57
C ILE A 131 4.01 -11.44 -7.85
N GLY A 132 4.65 -10.28 -8.02
CA GLY A 132 5.52 -10.00 -9.17
C GLY A 132 6.69 -10.97 -9.26
N GLY A 133 7.31 -11.31 -8.14
CA GLY A 133 8.40 -12.30 -8.06
C GLY A 133 7.96 -13.69 -8.50
N VAL A 134 6.78 -14.15 -8.06
CA VAL A 134 6.21 -15.43 -8.48
C VAL A 134 5.94 -15.45 -9.99
N PHE A 135 5.32 -14.42 -10.54
CA PHE A 135 5.06 -14.34 -11.99
C PHE A 135 6.35 -14.27 -12.81
N ALA A 136 7.35 -13.52 -12.35
CA ALA A 136 8.66 -13.45 -13.01
C ALA A 136 9.36 -14.81 -13.03
N LEU A 137 9.31 -15.56 -11.93
CA LEU A 137 9.85 -16.92 -11.86
C LEU A 137 9.12 -17.87 -12.81
N LEU A 138 7.79 -17.87 -12.81
CA LEU A 138 6.99 -18.69 -13.72
C LEU A 138 7.27 -18.35 -15.19
N GLY A 139 7.37 -17.06 -15.52
CA GLY A 139 7.72 -16.58 -16.85
C GLY A 139 9.11 -17.04 -17.28
N MET A 140 10.10 -16.97 -16.39
CA MET A 140 11.46 -17.45 -16.66
C MET A 140 11.48 -18.97 -16.91
N VAL A 141 10.79 -19.76 -16.09
CA VAL A 141 10.68 -21.21 -16.26
C VAL A 141 10.01 -21.56 -17.59
N ALA A 142 8.87 -20.92 -17.90
CA ALA A 142 8.17 -21.11 -19.17
C ALA A 142 9.07 -20.76 -20.36
N PHE A 143 9.79 -19.65 -20.29
CA PHE A 143 10.73 -19.22 -21.34
C PHE A 143 11.84 -20.25 -21.58
N VAL A 144 12.44 -20.79 -20.51
CA VAL A 144 13.46 -21.85 -20.63
C VAL A 144 12.87 -23.12 -21.27
N ILE A 145 11.67 -23.54 -20.87
CA ILE A 145 11.00 -24.71 -21.44
C ILE A 145 10.70 -24.50 -22.93
N LEU A 146 10.20 -23.32 -23.32
CA LEU A 146 9.91 -22.98 -24.71
C LEU A 146 11.18 -22.97 -25.57
N ARG A 147 12.28 -22.41 -25.06
CA ARG A 147 13.58 -22.45 -25.77
C ARG A 147 14.11 -23.86 -25.94
N ARG A 148 14.03 -24.70 -24.90
CA ARG A 148 14.42 -26.12 -25.00
C ARG A 148 13.60 -26.86 -26.04
N ARG A 149 12.27 -26.66 -26.05
CA ARG A 149 11.38 -27.26 -27.06
C ARG A 149 11.72 -26.80 -28.47
N ALA A 150 12.04 -25.52 -28.67
CA ALA A 150 12.45 -25.00 -29.96
C ALA A 150 13.79 -25.60 -30.45
N ALA A 151 14.77 -25.77 -29.56
CA ALA A 151 16.05 -26.40 -29.89
C ALA A 151 15.87 -27.87 -30.30
N VAL A 152 15.07 -28.63 -29.55
CA VAL A 152 14.77 -30.03 -29.85
C VAL A 152 14.05 -30.19 -31.20
N ARG A 153 13.08 -29.31 -31.52
CA ARG A 153 12.42 -29.31 -32.84
C ARG A 153 13.41 -29.08 -33.99
N ARG A 154 14.38 -28.17 -33.82
CA ARG A 154 15.42 -27.94 -34.83
C ARG A 154 16.30 -29.17 -35.03
N TYR A 155 16.69 -29.84 -33.95
CA TYR A 155 17.49 -31.06 -34.01
C TYR A 155 16.78 -32.20 -34.76
N TYR A 156 15.49 -32.41 -34.50
CA TYR A 156 14.74 -33.44 -35.25
C TYR A 156 14.52 -33.07 -36.72
N ALA A 157 14.35 -31.78 -37.04
CA ALA A 157 14.22 -31.33 -38.42
C ALA A 157 15.51 -31.52 -39.25
N THR A 158 16.69 -31.41 -38.64
CA THR A 158 17.95 -31.70 -39.32
C THR A 158 18.13 -33.20 -39.57
N LEU A 159 17.79 -34.04 -38.59
CA LEU A 159 17.85 -35.50 -38.73
C LEU A 159 16.97 -36.01 -39.86
N SER A 160 15.73 -35.54 -39.97
CA SER A 160 14.82 -35.96 -41.06
C SER A 160 15.32 -35.52 -42.43
N ALA A 161 15.96 -34.35 -42.52
CA ALA A 161 16.53 -33.85 -43.79
C ALA A 161 17.75 -34.67 -44.24
N GLU A 162 18.56 -35.16 -43.29
CA GLU A 162 19.68 -36.07 -43.61
C GLU A 162 19.19 -37.44 -44.08
N GLU A 163 18.12 -37.97 -43.49
CA GLU A 163 17.53 -39.25 -43.90
C GLU A 163 16.96 -39.20 -45.33
N GLU A 164 16.30 -38.09 -45.70
CA GLU A 164 15.81 -37.86 -47.07
C GLU A 164 16.94 -37.67 -48.10
N ALA A 165 18.10 -37.14 -47.70
CA ALA A 165 19.22 -36.91 -48.62
C ALA A 165 20.01 -38.18 -48.95
N VAL A 166 19.89 -39.23 -48.13
CA VAL A 166 20.59 -40.52 -48.30
C VAL A 166 19.73 -41.55 -49.04
N ALA A 167 18.41 -41.36 -49.06
CA ALA A 167 17.44 -42.19 -49.79
C ALA A 167 17.38 -41.86 -51.30
#